data_AF-A0A529FCH7-F1
#
_entry.id   AF-A0A529FCH7-F1
#
_cell.length_a   1.000
_cell.length_b   1.000
_cell.length_c   1.000
_cell.angle_alpha   90.00
_cell.angle_beta   90.00
_cell.angle_gamma   90.00
#
_symmetry.space_group_name_H-M   'P 1'
#
loop_
_entity.id
_entity.type
_entity.pdbx_description
1 polymer ?
#
loop_
_entity_poly.entity_id
_entity_poly.type
_entity_poly.pdbx_seq_one_letter_code
_entity_poly.pdbx_strand_id
1 'polypeptide(L)'
;HKVDKALMAPAVSTGRKQEKIALAMGEAQKQALAQLKALAEKVRENADYVGDKFAEEARKIHFGETDPRGIYGEATPEEAKSLAEDGVEFTPIPTFPDDRN
;
A
#
# COMPACT_ATOMS: atom_id res chain seq x y z
N HIS A 1 -38.35 54.76 -6.00
CA HIS A 1 -38.04 53.33 -6.18
C HIS A 1 -36.63 53.19 -6.69
N LYS A 2 -35.70 52.65 -5.89
CA LYS A 2 -34.30 52.44 -6.29
C LYS A 2 -34.08 50.93 -6.32
N VAL A 3 -33.87 50.38 -7.52
CA VAL A 3 -33.55 48.96 -7.70
C VAL A 3 -32.05 48.83 -7.57
N ASP A 4 -31.59 48.23 -6.48
CA ASP A 4 -30.18 47.92 -6.27
C ASP A 4 -29.86 46.60 -6.97
N LYS A 5 -29.12 46.71 -8.08
CA LYS A 5 -28.71 45.60 -8.93
C LYS A 5 -27.28 45.24 -8.52
N ALA A 6 -27.14 44.39 -7.52
CA ALA A 6 -25.83 43.96 -7.05
C ALA A 6 -25.66 42.44 -7.17
N LEU A 7 -24.92 42.06 -8.22
CA LEU A 7 -23.93 40.96 -8.24
C LEU A 7 -24.39 39.60 -7.68
N MET A 8 -25.12 38.84 -8.50
CA MET A 8 -25.05 37.38 -8.41
C MET A 8 -23.65 36.92 -8.86
N ALA A 9 -22.78 36.63 -7.89
CA ALA A 9 -21.59 35.83 -8.14
C ALA A 9 -22.04 34.39 -8.47
N PRO A 10 -21.54 33.78 -9.56
CA PRO A 10 -22.02 32.49 -9.99
C PRO A 10 -21.49 31.41 -9.03
N ALA A 11 -22.38 30.85 -8.20
CA ALA A 11 -22.11 29.68 -7.36
C ALA A 11 -21.64 28.43 -8.15
N VAL A 12 -21.63 28.49 -9.49
CA VAL A 12 -21.09 27.46 -10.38
C VAL A 12 -19.56 27.48 -10.52
N SER A 13 -18.85 28.54 -10.11
CA SER A 13 -17.38 28.55 -10.18
C SER A 13 -16.69 27.78 -9.04
N THR A 14 -17.37 27.60 -7.90
CA THR A 14 -16.82 26.89 -6.75
C THR A 14 -17.00 25.37 -6.86
N GLY A 15 -18.16 24.89 -7.35
CA GLY A 15 -18.43 23.45 -7.56
C GLY A 15 -17.46 22.79 -8.54
N ARG A 16 -17.27 23.39 -9.73
CA ARG A 16 -16.31 22.88 -10.74
C ARG A 16 -14.86 22.88 -10.24
N LYS A 17 -14.49 23.82 -9.37
CA LYS A 17 -13.16 23.88 -8.75
C LYS A 17 -13.00 22.76 -7.71
N GLN A 18 -14.04 22.49 -6.94
CA GLN A 18 -14.06 21.41 -5.93
C GLN A 18 -14.04 20.02 -6.57
N GLU A 19 -14.77 19.80 -7.67
CA GLU A 19 -14.70 18.56 -8.47
C GLU A 19 -13.31 18.36 -9.09
N LYS A 20 -12.68 19.41 -9.64
CA LYS A 20 -11.30 19.32 -10.15
C LYS A 20 -10.28 19.00 -9.06
N ILE A 21 -10.44 19.56 -7.86
CA ILE A 21 -9.57 19.25 -6.71
C ILE A 21 -9.78 17.79 -6.26
N ALA A 22 -11.02 17.33 -6.17
CA ALA A 22 -11.32 15.94 -5.82
C ALA A 22 -10.78 14.95 -6.87
N LEU A 23 -10.91 15.27 -8.16
CA LEU A 23 -10.36 14.46 -9.24
C LEU A 23 -8.83 14.43 -9.18
N ALA A 24 -8.17 15.57 -8.98
CA ALA A 24 -6.72 15.67 -8.85
C ALA A 24 -6.20 14.93 -7.60
N MET A 25 -6.92 14.95 -6.47
CA MET A 25 -6.58 14.13 -5.29
C MET A 25 -6.72 12.64 -5.60
N GLY A 26 -7.76 12.24 -6.32
CA GLY A 26 -7.95 10.85 -6.77
C GLY A 26 -6.84 10.39 -7.74
N GLU A 27 -6.39 11.25 -8.64
CA GLU A 27 -5.26 10.96 -9.54
C GLU A 27 -3.94 10.82 -8.78
N ALA A 28 -3.67 11.70 -7.82
CA ALA A 28 -2.48 11.61 -6.96
C ALA A 28 -2.49 10.33 -6.10
N GLN A 29 -3.64 9.94 -5.55
CA GLN A 29 -3.78 8.67 -4.80
C GLN A 29 -3.54 7.46 -5.69
N LYS A 30 -4.06 7.45 -6.92
CA LYS A 30 -3.82 6.37 -7.90
C LYS A 30 -2.35 6.26 -8.28
N GLN A 31 -1.67 7.38 -8.48
CA GLN A 31 -0.23 7.39 -8.77
C GLN A 31 0.57 6.85 -7.58
N ALA A 32 0.26 7.25 -6.36
CA ALA A 32 0.90 6.72 -5.16
C ALA A 32 0.69 5.20 -5.01
N LEU A 33 -0.53 4.71 -5.21
CA LEU A 33 -0.84 3.27 -5.22
C LEU A 33 -0.06 2.52 -6.31
N ALA A 34 0.05 3.08 -7.51
CA ALA A 34 0.82 2.48 -8.60
C ALA A 34 2.32 2.40 -8.26
N GLN A 35 2.87 3.44 -7.62
CA GLN A 35 4.25 3.43 -7.15
C GLN A 35 4.49 2.40 -6.04
N LEU A 36 3.55 2.27 -5.09
CA LEU A 36 3.61 1.24 -4.06
C LEU A 36 3.52 -0.17 -4.65
N LYS A 37 2.66 -0.38 -5.66
CA LYS A 37 2.58 -1.66 -6.37
C LYS A 37 3.90 -2.00 -7.05
N ALA A 38 4.46 -1.07 -7.82
CA ALA A 38 5.75 -1.28 -8.50
C ALA A 38 6.90 -1.56 -7.51
N LEU A 39 6.88 -0.95 -6.33
CA LEU A 39 7.86 -1.25 -5.28
C LEU A 39 7.64 -2.64 -4.70
N ALA A 40 6.40 -3.01 -4.40
CA ALA A 40 6.05 -4.33 -3.90
C ALA A 40 6.43 -5.43 -4.92
N GLU A 41 6.17 -5.21 -6.21
CA GLU A 41 6.57 -6.13 -7.29
C GLU A 41 8.08 -6.29 -7.36
N LYS A 42 8.85 -5.20 -7.32
CA LYS A 42 10.32 -5.30 -7.29
C LYS A 42 10.85 -6.08 -6.09
N VAL A 43 10.24 -5.93 -4.92
CA VAL A 43 10.62 -6.72 -3.73
C VAL A 43 10.33 -8.20 -3.97
N ARG A 44 9.17 -8.53 -4.55
CA ARG A 44 8.79 -9.91 -4.90
C ARG A 44 9.70 -10.50 -5.98
N GLU A 45 10.15 -9.72 -6.95
CA GLU A 45 11.07 -10.18 -8.00
C GLU A 45 12.48 -10.49 -7.48
N ASN A 46 12.91 -9.83 -6.41
CA ASN A 46 14.24 -10.03 -5.79
C ASN A 46 14.19 -10.99 -4.60
N ALA A 47 13.02 -11.52 -4.24
CA ALA A 47 12.82 -12.39 -3.10
C ALA A 47 12.25 -13.74 -3.53
N ASP A 48 12.58 -14.79 -2.79
CA ASP A 48 12.04 -16.13 -3.02
C ASP A 48 10.63 -16.25 -2.41
N TYR A 49 9.67 -16.75 -3.20
CA TYR A 49 8.33 -17.07 -2.69
C TYR A 49 8.35 -18.38 -1.93
N VAL A 50 8.04 -18.33 -0.63
CA VAL A 50 8.04 -19.51 0.25
C VAL A 50 6.64 -19.95 0.69
N GLY A 51 5.58 -19.25 0.26
CA GLY A 51 4.19 -19.59 0.60
C GLY A 51 3.92 -19.53 2.11
N ASP A 52 3.20 -20.51 2.63
CA ASP A 52 2.84 -20.66 4.06
C ASP A 52 4.03 -20.89 4.99
N LYS A 53 5.20 -21.22 4.45
CA LYS A 53 6.42 -21.50 5.23
C LYS A 53 7.21 -20.25 5.59
N PHE A 54 6.65 -19.07 5.35
CA PHE A 54 7.33 -17.81 5.62
C PHE A 54 7.82 -17.72 7.07
N ALA A 55 7.01 -18.13 8.04
CA ALA A 55 7.38 -18.04 9.45
C ALA A 55 8.54 -18.96 9.83
N GLU A 56 8.62 -20.16 9.25
CA GLU A 56 9.73 -21.08 9.48
C GLU A 56 11.02 -20.59 8.84
N GLU A 57 10.97 -20.16 7.57
CA GLU A 57 12.15 -19.70 6.84
C GLU A 57 12.69 -18.39 7.40
N ALA A 58 11.81 -17.47 7.83
CA ALA A 58 12.23 -16.20 8.41
C ALA A 58 12.98 -16.40 9.75
N ARG A 59 12.53 -17.36 10.57
CA ARG A 59 13.25 -17.75 11.79
C ARG A 59 14.61 -18.38 11.49
N LYS A 60 14.69 -19.31 10.54
CA LYS A 60 15.96 -19.94 10.14
C LYS A 60 16.99 -18.91 9.69
N ILE A 61 16.58 -17.92 8.90
CA ILE A 61 17.44 -16.82 8.46
C ILE A 61 17.89 -15.99 9.66
N HIS A 62 16.97 -15.66 10.57
CA HIS A 62 17.28 -14.88 11.77
C HIS A 62 18.26 -15.60 12.72
N PHE A 63 18.10 -16.91 12.92
CA PHE A 63 18.99 -17.73 13.75
C PHE A 63 20.28 -18.17 13.04
N GLY A 64 20.45 -17.86 11.74
CA GLY A 64 21.63 -18.20 10.96
C GLY A 64 21.71 -19.67 10.55
N GLU A 65 20.59 -20.39 10.52
CA GLU A 65 20.50 -21.77 10.01
C GLU A 65 20.57 -21.83 8.47
N THR A 66 20.18 -20.74 7.80
CA THR A 66 20.18 -20.60 6.33
C THR A 66 20.84 -19.30 5.88
N ASP A 67 21.25 -19.25 4.62
CA ASP A 67 21.87 -18.06 4.03
C ASP A 67 20.88 -16.88 3.98
N PRO A 68 21.31 -15.65 4.31
CA PRO A 68 20.45 -14.48 4.30
C PRO A 68 19.99 -14.11 2.89
N ARG A 69 18.76 -14.48 2.57
CA ARG A 69 18.09 -14.19 1.29
C ARG A 69 16.77 -13.48 1.54
N GLY A 70 16.35 -12.64 0.59
CA GLY A 70 15.02 -12.06 0.61
C GLY A 70 13.99 -13.15 0.42
N ILE A 71 13.06 -13.31 1.37
CA ILE A 71 11.93 -14.23 1.25
C ILE A 71 10.63 -13.46 1.38
N TYR A 72 9.61 -13.91 0.66
CA TYR A 72 8.25 -13.41 0.84
C TYR A 72 7.27 -14.57 0.81
N GLY A 73 6.16 -14.42 1.52
CA GLY A 73 5.18 -15.49 1.63
C GLY A 73 3.95 -15.07 2.39
N GLU A 74 3.20 -16.06 2.79
CA GLU A 74 1.97 -15.94 3.54
C GLU A 74 2.24 -16.35 4.99
N ALA A 75 1.72 -15.59 5.94
CA ALA A 75 1.78 -15.93 7.35
C ALA A 75 0.44 -15.61 7.99
N THR A 76 -0.01 -16.48 8.89
CA THR A 76 -1.19 -16.18 9.70
C THR A 76 -0.90 -15.04 10.68
N PRO A 77 -1.93 -14.33 11.19
CA PRO A 77 -1.73 -13.27 12.17
C PRO A 77 -1.02 -13.76 13.45
N GLU A 78 -1.25 -15.00 13.84
CA GLU A 78 -0.61 -15.65 15.00
C GLU A 78 0.88 -15.91 14.75
N GLU A 79 1.24 -16.36 13.55
CA GLU A 79 2.63 -16.54 13.14
C GLU A 79 3.37 -15.21 13.00
N ALA A 80 2.75 -14.20 12.38
CA ALA A 80 3.32 -12.87 12.28
C ALA A 80 3.59 -12.27 13.67
N LYS A 81 2.69 -12.50 14.63
CA LYS A 81 2.92 -12.08 16.01
C LYS A 81 4.10 -12.83 16.64
N SER A 82 4.14 -14.15 16.49
CA SER A 82 5.25 -14.98 17.01
C SER A 82 6.59 -14.54 16.42
N LEU A 83 6.65 -14.24 15.12
CA LEU A 83 7.83 -13.70 14.45
C LEU A 83 8.27 -12.36 15.05
N ALA A 84 7.33 -11.48 15.36
CA ALA A 84 7.63 -10.20 15.99
C ALA A 84 8.15 -10.38 17.43
N GLU A 85 7.62 -11.36 18.18
CA GLU A 85 8.08 -11.72 19.52
C GLU A 85 9.48 -12.35 19.50
N ASP A 86 9.78 -13.15 18.46
CA ASP A 86 11.09 -13.74 18.22
C ASP A 86 12.14 -12.70 17.75
N GLY A 87 11.73 -11.47 17.44
CA GLY A 87 12.61 -10.39 17.00
C GLY A 87 12.96 -10.44 15.49
N VAL A 88 12.17 -11.18 14.71
CA VAL A 88 12.35 -11.27 13.27
C VAL A 88 11.87 -9.98 12.60
N GLU A 89 12.75 -9.33 11.84
CA GLU A 89 12.41 -8.15 11.07
C GLU A 89 11.62 -8.54 9.80
N PHE A 90 10.32 -8.27 9.78
CA PHE A 90 9.48 -8.46 8.60
C PHE A 90 8.64 -7.20 8.32
N THR A 91 8.25 -7.03 7.06
CA THR A 91 7.35 -5.95 6.64
C THR A 91 6.13 -6.53 5.95
N PRO A 92 4.90 -6.20 6.38
CA PRO A 92 3.70 -6.63 5.69
C PRO A 92 3.62 -5.96 4.32
N ILE A 93 3.53 -6.76 3.27
CA ILE A 93 3.33 -6.27 1.91
C ILE A 93 1.82 -6.07 1.69
N PRO A 94 1.37 -4.89 1.21
CA PRO A 94 -0.04 -4.69 0.91
C PRO A 94 -0.50 -5.66 -0.18
N THR A 95 -1.63 -6.31 0.05
CA THR A 95 -2.31 -7.13 -0.95
C THR A 95 -3.12 -6.22 -1.87
N PHE A 96 -2.83 -6.26 -3.17
CA PHE A 96 -3.62 -5.49 -4.13
C PHE A 96 -4.80 -6.33 -4.61
N PRO A 97 -5.96 -5.73 -4.94
CA PRO A 97 -7.13 -6.47 -5.44
C PRO A 97 -6.84 -7.32 -6.69
N ASP A 98 -5.82 -6.92 -7.45
CA ASP A 98 -5.34 -7.56 -8.68
C ASP A 98 -4.53 -8.85 -8.41
N ASP A 99 -4.02 -9.06 -7.18
CA ASP A 99 -3.35 -10.30 -6.77
C ASP A 99 -4.34 -11.46 -6.54
N ARG A 100 -5.66 -11.20 -6.57
CA ARG A 100 -6.72 -12.22 -6.46
C ARG A 100 -7.33 -12.47 -7.85
N ASN A 101 -6.59 -13.13 -8.73
CA ASN A 101 -7.12 -13.63 -10.01
C ASN A 101 -7.49 -15.11 -9.88
#